data_AF-A0A0D6MQH1-F1
#
_entry.id   AF-A0A0D6MQH1-F1
#
_cell.length_a   1.000
_cell.length_b   1.000
_cell.length_c   1.000
_cell.angle_alpha   90.00
_cell.angle_beta   90.00
_cell.angle_gamma   90.00
#
_symmetry.space_group_name_H-M   'P 1'
#
loop_
_entity.id
_entity.type
_entity.pdbx_description
1 polymer ?
#
loop_
_entity_poly.entity_id
_entity_poly.type
_entity_poly.pdbx_seq_one_letter_code
_entity_poly.pdbx_strand_id
1 'polypeptide(L)'
;MTGATVTSKALATVKWWQVIGLAIVLVVFPAYSLVSLAYLAPVLVIYALRPDVGESAAMPALFFVLAVALHPLHALWLEGGDWATGRAMLTDVRSLCAVYLAGASAWVIVDLATMALRLVHLRARKAQAARLMEEARMLRAEWQIPEPEAAPAEPT
;
A
#
# COMPACT_ATOMS: atom_id res chain seq x y z
N MET A 1 -19.89 -10.60 22.12
CA MET A 1 -19.20 -11.63 21.31
C MET A 1 -19.47 -11.32 19.84
N THR A 2 -18.65 -10.50 19.20
CA THR A 2 -18.82 -10.04 17.82
C THR A 2 -17.44 -9.75 17.25
N GLY A 3 -16.86 -10.69 16.50
CA GLY A 3 -15.48 -10.57 16.02
C GLY A 3 -15.09 -11.56 14.92
N ALA A 4 -15.98 -11.90 13.98
CA ALA A 4 -15.70 -12.92 12.98
C ALA A 4 -16.31 -12.67 11.58
N THR A 5 -16.47 -11.41 11.15
CA THR A 5 -17.12 -11.11 9.85
C THR A 5 -16.32 -10.24 8.87
N VAL A 6 -15.07 -9.88 9.17
CA VAL A 6 -14.28 -9.00 8.28
C VAL A 6 -13.27 -9.76 7.41
N THR A 7 -12.90 -11.00 7.74
CA THR A 7 -11.88 -11.78 7.01
C THR A 7 -12.38 -12.53 5.77
N SER A 8 -13.70 -12.61 5.53
CA SER A 8 -14.23 -13.44 4.43
C SER A 8 -14.29 -12.74 3.06
N LYS A 9 -14.34 -11.40 3.01
CA LYS A 9 -14.50 -10.69 1.73
C LYS A 9 -13.21 -10.63 0.88
N ALA A 10 -12.04 -10.57 1.51
CA ALA A 10 -10.76 -10.52 0.79
C ALA A 10 -10.35 -11.87 0.16
N LEU A 11 -10.80 -12.99 0.74
CA LEU A 11 -10.56 -14.35 0.22
C LEU A 11 -11.62 -14.80 -0.80
N ALA A 12 -12.75 -14.08 -0.93
CA ALA A 12 -13.89 -14.49 -1.76
C ALA A 12 -13.66 -14.38 -3.28
N THR A 13 -12.53 -13.82 -3.73
CA THR A 13 -12.23 -13.62 -5.16
C THR A 13 -10.95 -14.32 -5.60
N VAL A 14 -10.50 -15.34 -4.88
CA VAL A 14 -9.41 -16.20 -5.37
C VAL A 14 -10.03 -17.27 -6.26
N LYS A 15 -9.82 -17.15 -7.58
CA LYS A 15 -10.29 -18.17 -8.53
C LYS A 15 -9.43 -19.42 -8.35
N TRP A 16 -10.06 -20.59 -8.25
CA TRP A 16 -9.36 -21.88 -8.07
C TRP A 16 -8.24 -22.14 -9.11
N TRP A 17 -8.40 -21.65 -10.34
CA TRP A 17 -7.36 -21.66 -11.38
C TRP A 17 -6.09 -20.87 -11.02
N GLN A 18 -6.19 -19.79 -10.24
CA GLN A 18 -5.02 -19.04 -9.76
C GLN A 18 -4.22 -19.85 -8.74
N VAL A 19 -4.90 -20.64 -7.89
CA VAL A 19 -4.25 -21.53 -6.93
C VAL A 19 -3.53 -22.66 -7.65
N ILE A 20 -4.17 -23.25 -8.68
CA ILE A 20 -3.56 -24.29 -9.51
C ILE A 20 -2.36 -23.74 -10.27
N GLY A 21 -2.47 -22.56 -10.87
CA GLY A 21 -1.35 -21.90 -11.55
C GLY A 21 -0.18 -21.62 -10.60
N LEU A 22 -0.46 -21.11 -9.41
CA LEU A 22 0.56 -20.88 -8.38
C LEU A 22 1.23 -22.20 -7.96
N ALA A 23 0.45 -23.27 -7.77
CA ALA A 23 0.97 -24.59 -7.41
C ALA A 23 1.86 -25.18 -8.51
N ILE A 24 1.48 -25.04 -9.78
CA ILE A 24 2.30 -25.47 -10.92
C ILE A 24 3.61 -24.70 -10.96
N VAL A 25 3.59 -23.38 -10.78
CA VAL A 25 4.81 -22.57 -10.71
C VAL A 25 5.69 -23.01 -9.54
N LEU A 26 5.09 -23.32 -8.38
CA LEU A 26 5.82 -23.81 -7.20
C LEU A 26 6.57 -25.12 -7.48
N VAL A 27 5.93 -26.04 -8.19
CA VAL A 27 6.48 -27.37 -8.49
C VAL A 27 7.52 -27.32 -9.60
N VAL A 28 7.29 -26.50 -10.64
CA VAL A 28 8.21 -26.41 -11.79
C VAL A 28 9.43 -25.54 -11.47
N PHE A 29 9.27 -24.52 -10.63
CA PHE A 29 10.32 -23.55 -10.29
C PHE A 29 10.46 -23.39 -8.77
N PRO A 30 10.96 -24.43 -8.07
CA PRO A 30 11.04 -24.42 -6.60
C PRO A 30 11.99 -23.33 -6.07
N ALA A 31 13.10 -23.07 -6.76
CA ALA A 31 14.05 -22.02 -6.37
C ALA A 31 13.42 -20.62 -6.47
N TYR A 32 12.73 -20.33 -7.58
CA TYR A 32 12.09 -19.02 -7.80
C TYR A 32 10.92 -18.78 -6.85
N SER A 33 10.13 -19.80 -6.56
CA SER A 33 9.01 -19.69 -5.63
C SER A 33 9.49 -19.44 -4.20
N LEU A 34 10.54 -20.13 -3.77
CA LEU A 34 11.14 -19.94 -2.45
C LEU A 34 11.73 -18.52 -2.29
N VAL A 35 12.51 -18.06 -3.27
CA VAL A 35 13.08 -16.71 -3.27
C VAL A 35 11.98 -15.66 -3.31
N SER A 36 10.99 -15.79 -4.18
CA SER A 36 9.87 -14.84 -4.25
C SER A 36 9.12 -14.76 -2.92
N LEU A 37 8.85 -15.90 -2.28
CA LEU A 37 8.14 -15.95 -1.00
C LEU A 37 8.96 -15.30 0.13
N ALA A 38 10.25 -15.61 0.23
CA ALA A 38 11.13 -15.03 1.25
C ALA A 38 11.27 -13.51 1.10
N TYR A 39 11.24 -13.01 -0.13
CA TYR A 39 11.33 -11.58 -0.43
C TYR A 39 9.99 -10.85 -0.25
N LEU A 40 8.85 -11.52 -0.49
CA LEU A 40 7.52 -10.96 -0.22
C LEU A 40 7.07 -11.08 1.23
N ALA A 41 7.67 -11.97 2.03
CA ALA A 41 7.33 -12.20 3.42
C ALA A 41 7.15 -10.92 4.27
N PRO A 42 8.07 -9.95 4.27
CA PRO A 42 7.90 -8.73 5.08
C PRO A 42 6.67 -7.91 4.66
N VAL A 43 6.32 -7.91 3.37
CA VAL A 43 5.13 -7.20 2.88
C VAL A 43 3.85 -7.90 3.27
N LEU A 44 3.84 -9.24 3.19
CA LEU A 44 2.71 -10.04 3.68
C LEU A 44 2.49 -9.81 5.19
N VAL A 45 3.57 -9.73 5.97
CA VAL A 45 3.52 -9.43 7.40
C VAL A 45 2.95 -8.03 7.65
N ILE A 46 3.46 -7.00 6.96
CA ILE A 46 2.95 -5.62 7.09
C ILE A 46 1.47 -5.53 6.70
N TYR A 47 1.09 -6.18 5.60
CA TYR A 47 -0.30 -6.21 5.13
C TYR A 47 -1.22 -6.92 6.13
N ALA A 48 -0.77 -8.02 6.73
CA ALA A 48 -1.52 -8.73 7.77
C ALA A 48 -1.66 -7.91 9.07
N LEU A 49 -0.64 -7.12 9.43
CA LEU A 49 -0.63 -6.31 10.65
C LEU A 49 -1.41 -4.98 10.52
N ARG A 50 -1.57 -4.44 9.31
CA ARG A 50 -2.28 -3.17 9.08
C ARG A 50 -3.48 -3.36 8.11
N PRO A 51 -4.59 -3.94 8.58
CA PRO A 51 -5.81 -4.09 7.76
C PRO A 51 -6.46 -2.75 7.38
N ASP A 52 -6.07 -1.66 8.05
CA ASP A 52 -6.61 -0.30 7.86
C ASP A 52 -5.87 0.50 6.75
N VAL A 53 -4.88 -0.10 6.09
CA VAL A 53 -4.23 0.52 4.94
C VAL A 53 -5.21 0.43 3.78
N GLY A 54 -5.98 1.49 3.57
CA GLY A 54 -6.94 1.57 2.47
C GLY A 54 -6.30 1.15 1.14
N GLU A 55 -7.10 0.50 0.28
CA GLU A 55 -6.67 -0.07 -1.02
C GLU A 55 -5.79 0.88 -1.85
N SER A 56 -6.01 2.19 -1.73
CA SER A 56 -5.30 3.21 -2.47
C SER A 56 -3.81 3.35 -2.11
N ALA A 57 -3.37 2.93 -0.92
CA ALA A 57 -1.98 3.02 -0.48
C ALA A 57 -1.22 1.68 -0.63
N ALA A 58 -1.95 0.55 -0.60
CA ALA A 58 -1.35 -0.78 -0.72
C ALA A 58 -0.80 -1.08 -2.13
N MET A 59 -1.49 -0.61 -3.17
CA MET A 59 -1.09 -0.87 -4.57
C MET A 59 0.27 -0.27 -4.95
N PRO A 60 0.55 1.02 -4.71
CA PRO A 60 1.85 1.62 -5.03
C PRO A 60 3.02 0.93 -4.31
N ALA A 61 2.82 0.55 -3.04
CA ALA A 61 3.81 -0.17 -2.26
C ALA A 61 4.10 -1.56 -2.83
N LEU A 62 3.06 -2.28 -3.28
CA LEU A 62 3.20 -3.59 -3.91
C LEU A 62 4.04 -3.50 -5.19
N PHE A 63 3.82 -2.49 -6.04
CA PHE A 63 4.61 -2.28 -7.25
C PHE A 63 6.09 -2.01 -6.95
N PHE A 64 6.37 -1.19 -5.93
CA PHE A 64 7.74 -0.93 -5.51
C PHE A 64 8.44 -2.19 -5.00
N VAL A 65 7.75 -2.99 -4.20
CA VAL A 65 8.28 -4.25 -3.68
C VAL A 65 8.52 -5.22 -4.82
N LEU A 66 7.59 -5.33 -5.77
CA LEU A 66 7.74 -6.19 -6.94
C LEU A 66 8.95 -5.76 -7.79
N ALA A 67 9.17 -4.46 -7.95
CA ALA A 67 10.33 -3.93 -8.67
C ALA A 67 11.66 -4.30 -7.97
N VAL A 68 11.71 -4.21 -6.64
CA VAL A 68 12.89 -4.62 -5.86
C VAL A 68 13.10 -6.13 -5.91
N ALA A 69 12.02 -6.92 -5.86
CA ALA A 69 12.06 -8.38 -5.95
C ALA A 69 12.46 -8.89 -7.35
N LEU A 70 12.32 -8.06 -8.40
CA LEU A 70 12.70 -8.42 -9.75
C LEU A 70 14.22 -8.59 -9.91
N HIS A 71 15.01 -7.82 -9.17
CA HIS A 71 16.48 -7.87 -9.24
C HIS A 71 17.07 -9.24 -8.82
N PRO A 72 16.75 -9.81 -7.64
CA PRO A 72 17.22 -11.14 -7.27
C PRO A 72 16.62 -12.25 -8.15
N LEU A 73 15.39 -12.09 -8.66
CA LEU A 73 14.82 -13.04 -9.61
C LEU A 73 15.59 -13.06 -10.94
N HIS A 74 15.99 -11.90 -11.44
CA HIS A 74 16.81 -11.79 -12.64
C HIS A 74 18.22 -12.36 -12.42
N ALA A 75 18.82 -12.11 -11.26
CA ALA A 75 20.10 -12.73 -10.89
C ALA A 75 19.99 -14.27 -10.84
N LEU A 76 18.92 -14.81 -10.24
CA LEU A 76 18.66 -16.24 -10.19
C LEU A 76 18.45 -16.83 -11.61
N TRP A 77 17.81 -16.07 -12.51
CA TRP A 77 17.64 -16.46 -13.91
C TRP A 77 18.96 -16.56 -14.66
N LEU A 78 19.86 -15.58 -14.48
CA LEU A 78 21.18 -15.59 -15.09
C LEU A 78 22.05 -16.75 -14.61
N GLU A 79 21.85 -17.20 -13.37
CA GLU A 79 22.56 -18.36 -12.80
C GLU A 79 21.88 -19.71 -13.10
N GLY A 80 20.90 -19.73 -14.01
CA GLY A 80 20.27 -20.97 -14.48
C GLY A 80 19.16 -21.51 -13.57
N GLY A 81 18.80 -20.79 -12.49
CA GLY A 81 17.66 -21.14 -11.64
C GLY A 81 17.84 -22.38 -10.79
N ASP A 82 19.07 -22.80 -10.52
CA ASP A 82 19.34 -24.01 -9.72
C ASP A 82 18.98 -23.81 -8.24
N TRP A 83 18.57 -24.91 -7.59
CA TRP A 83 18.19 -24.96 -6.19
C TRP A 83 19.36 -24.63 -5.25
N ALA A 84 20.59 -24.98 -5.64
CA ALA A 84 21.79 -24.61 -4.89
C ALA A 84 21.96 -23.08 -4.83
N THR A 85 21.81 -22.40 -5.97
CA THR A 85 21.86 -20.94 -6.07
C THR A 85 20.76 -20.26 -5.28
N GLY A 86 19.51 -20.75 -5.40
CA GLY A 86 18.39 -20.21 -4.64
C GLY A 86 18.60 -20.28 -3.13
N ARG A 87 19.17 -21.38 -2.63
CA ARG A 87 19.54 -21.51 -1.20
C ARG A 87 20.70 -20.60 -0.82
N ALA A 88 21.73 -20.51 -1.66
CA ALA A 88 22.87 -19.63 -1.40
C ALA A 88 22.43 -18.16 -1.25
N MET A 89 21.52 -17.70 -2.11
CA MET A 89 20.92 -16.36 -2.03
C MET A 89 20.14 -16.13 -0.72
N LEU A 90 19.44 -17.14 -0.23
CA LEU A 90 18.68 -17.04 1.04
C LEU A 90 19.57 -17.08 2.28
N THR A 91 20.74 -17.71 2.18
CA THR A 91 21.72 -17.74 3.26
C THR A 91 22.61 -16.48 3.29
N ASP A 92 22.61 -15.67 2.23
CA ASP A 92 23.29 -14.39 2.21
C ASP A 92 22.48 -13.34 2.99
N VAL A 93 22.76 -13.28 4.29
CA VAL A 93 22.14 -12.33 5.24
C VAL A 93 22.29 -10.88 4.76
N ARG A 94 23.40 -10.52 4.10
CA ARG A 94 23.64 -9.15 3.67
C ARG A 94 22.70 -8.76 2.52
N SER A 95 22.56 -9.65 1.54
CA SER A 95 21.60 -9.47 0.44
C SER A 95 20.16 -9.38 0.97
N LEU A 96 19.80 -10.28 1.89
CA LEU A 96 18.47 -10.28 2.51
C LEU A 96 18.19 -8.97 3.26
N CYS A 97 19.13 -8.52 4.11
CA CYS A 97 18.99 -7.26 4.85
C CYS A 97 18.86 -6.06 3.91
N ALA A 98 19.67 -6.00 2.84
CA ALA A 98 19.60 -4.91 1.87
C ALA A 98 18.22 -4.83 1.21
N VAL A 99 17.64 -5.97 0.87
CA VAL A 99 16.33 -6.01 0.20
C VAL A 99 15.21 -5.70 1.18
N TYR A 100 15.30 -6.18 2.42
CA TYR A 100 14.34 -5.86 3.46
C TYR A 100 14.38 -4.36 3.81
N LEU A 101 15.57 -3.75 3.88
CA LEU A 101 15.74 -2.31 4.05
C LEU A 101 15.17 -1.53 2.87
N ALA A 102 15.37 -2.00 1.64
CA ALA A 102 14.78 -1.40 0.44
C ALA A 102 13.25 -1.50 0.43
N GLY A 103 12.68 -2.63 0.85
CA GLY A 103 11.23 -2.79 1.03
C GLY A 103 10.67 -1.87 2.12
N ALA A 104 11.36 -1.76 3.25
CA ALA A 104 10.96 -0.88 4.34
C ALA A 104 11.02 0.60 3.93
N SER A 105 12.06 1.03 3.22
CA SER A 105 12.19 2.40 2.75
C SER A 105 11.13 2.74 1.71
N ALA A 106 10.81 1.82 0.79
CA ALA A 106 9.70 1.99 -0.14
C ALA A 106 8.37 2.22 0.58
N TRP A 107 8.10 1.48 1.66
CA TRP A 107 6.90 1.70 2.46
C TRP A 107 6.86 3.09 3.10
N VAL A 108 7.97 3.53 3.69
CA VAL A 108 8.08 4.88 4.28
C VAL A 108 7.86 5.97 3.23
N ILE A 109 8.40 5.80 2.03
CA ILE A 109 8.21 6.74 0.91
C ILE A 109 6.73 6.82 0.52
N VAL A 110 6.03 5.69 0.42
CA VAL A 110 4.60 5.66 0.11
C VAL A 110 3.78 6.34 1.19
N ASP A 111 4.08 6.09 2.47
CA ASP A 111 3.36 6.71 3.58
C ASP A 111 3.56 8.24 3.58
N LEU A 112 4.80 8.70 3.39
CA LEU A 112 5.14 10.11 3.22
C LEU A 112 4.41 10.75 2.03
N ALA A 113 4.36 10.07 0.89
CA ALA A 113 3.67 10.56 -0.30
C ALA A 113 2.16 10.71 -0.07
N THR A 114 1.52 9.72 0.58
CA THR A 114 0.09 9.79 0.89
C THR A 114 -0.22 10.89 1.91
N MET A 115 0.65 11.09 2.90
CA MET A 115 0.52 12.16 3.87
C MET A 115 0.67 13.55 3.22
N ALA A 116 1.63 13.70 2.30
CA ALA A 116 1.80 14.92 1.52
C ALA A 116 0.57 15.22 0.66
N LEU A 117 0.02 14.21 -0.04
CA LEU A 117 -1.20 14.35 -0.83
C LEU A 117 -2.39 14.79 0.03
N ARG A 118 -2.59 14.19 1.21
CA ARG A 118 -3.65 14.60 2.15
C ARG A 118 -3.48 16.05 2.57
N LEU A 119 -2.24 16.47 2.87
CA LEU A 119 -1.95 17.85 3.27
C LEU A 119 -2.27 18.85 2.15
N VAL A 120 -1.93 18.52 0.91
CA VAL A 120 -2.26 19.34 -0.27
C VAL A 120 -3.77 19.45 -0.45
N HIS A 121 -4.51 18.34 -0.35
CA HIS A 121 -5.97 18.35 -0.46
C HIS A 121 -6.64 19.15 0.65
N LEU A 122 -6.16 19.06 1.89
CA LEU A 122 -6.66 19.87 3.01
C LEU A 122 -6.43 21.36 2.76
N ARG A 123 -5.26 21.75 2.27
CA ARG A 123 -4.96 23.14 1.91
C ARG A 123 -5.86 23.63 0.76
N ALA A 124 -6.05 22.83 -0.27
CA ALA A 124 -6.92 23.16 -1.39
C ALA A 124 -8.38 23.36 -0.94
N ARG A 125 -8.90 22.46 -0.08
CA ARG A 125 -10.25 22.58 0.48
C ARG A 125 -10.42 23.82 1.34
N LYS A 126 -9.43 24.17 2.19
CA LYS A 126 -9.45 25.41 2.97
C LYS A 126 -9.47 26.65 2.08
N ALA A 127 -8.67 26.66 1.02
CA ALA A 127 -8.65 27.76 0.06
C ALA A 127 -9.98 27.89 -0.70
N GLN A 128 -10.59 26.77 -1.11
CA GLN A 128 -11.91 26.75 -1.74
C GLN A 128 -13.01 27.24 -0.78
N ALA A 129 -13.01 26.78 0.47
CA ALA A 129 -13.95 27.24 1.48
C ALA A 129 -13.83 28.75 1.72
N ALA A 130 -12.61 29.28 1.81
CA ALA A 130 -12.38 30.72 1.96
C ALA A 130 -12.91 31.53 0.77
N ARG A 131 -12.71 31.04 -0.46
CA ARG A 131 -13.26 31.68 -1.67
C ARG A 131 -14.78 31.68 -1.68
N LEU A 132 -15.40 30.53 -1.38
CA LEU A 132 -16.86 30.42 -1.31
C LEU A 132 -17.46 31.29 -0.21
N MET A 133 -16.79 31.39 0.95
CA MET A 133 -17.22 32.29 2.03
C MET A 133 -17.15 33.76 1.61
N GLU A 134 -16.11 34.16 0.87
CA GLU A 134 -15.98 35.54 0.39
C GLU A 134 -17.01 35.86 -0.70
N GLU A 135 -17.23 34.95 -1.65
CA GLU A 135 -18.30 35.08 -2.66
C GLU A 135 -19.68 35.17 -1.99
N ALA A 136 -19.96 34.32 -1.00
CA ALA A 136 -21.21 34.36 -0.24
C ALA A 136 -21.37 35.68 0.52
N ARG A 137 -20.30 36.24 1.09
CA ARG A 137 -20.31 37.54 1.77
C ARG A 137 -20.60 38.68 0.79
N MET A 138 -19.99 38.67 -0.40
CA MET A 138 -20.25 39.68 -1.44
C MET A 138 -21.70 39.65 -1.92
N LEU A 139 -22.22 38.46 -2.24
CA LEU A 139 -23.62 38.26 -2.60
C LEU A 139 -24.57 38.72 -1.48
N ARG A 140 -24.24 38.41 -0.22
CA ARG A 140 -25.04 38.84 0.92
C ARG A 140 -25.09 40.37 1.07
N ALA A 141 -23.96 41.04 0.86
CA ALA A 141 -23.88 42.50 0.91
C ALA A 141 -24.68 43.16 -0.22
N GLU A 142 -24.63 42.61 -1.44
CA GLU A 142 -25.39 43.11 -2.59
C GLU A 142 -26.91 42.99 -2.36
N TRP A 143 -27.35 41.86 -1.79
CA TRP A 143 -28.76 41.58 -1.56
C TRP A 143 -29.27 42.02 -0.17
N GLN A 144 -28.45 42.68 0.63
CA GLN A 144 -28.76 43.15 2.00
C GLN A 144 -29.29 42.04 2.92
N ILE A 145 -28.86 40.80 2.71
CA ILE A 145 -29.30 39.66 3.52
C ILE A 145 -28.55 39.74 4.88
N PRO A 146 -29.23 39.58 6.03
CA PRO A 146 -28.56 39.57 7.33
C PRO A 146 -27.54 38.43 7.45
N GLU A 147 -26.45 38.65 8.19
CA GLU A 147 -25.51 37.57 8.52
C GLU A 147 -26.22 36.48 9.34
N PRO A 148 -26.03 35.18 9.02
CA PRO A 148 -26.54 34.10 9.83
C PRO A 148 -25.94 34.18 11.23
N GLU A 149 -26.81 34.16 12.22
CA GLU A 149 -26.42 34.04 13.61
C GLU A 149 -25.61 32.74 13.77
N ALA A 150 -24.39 32.85 14.32
CA ALA A 150 -23.49 31.72 14.44
C ALA A 150 -24.19 30.59 15.20
N ALA A 151 -24.42 29.45 14.53
CA ALA A 151 -25.03 28.30 15.17
C ALA A 151 -24.22 27.93 16.42
N PRO A 152 -24.86 27.74 17.58
CA PRO A 152 -24.16 27.42 18.81
C PRO A 152 -23.32 26.15 18.59
N ALA A 153 -22.03 26.24 18.93
CA ALA A 153 -21.11 25.11 18.80
C ALA A 153 -21.68 23.91 19.54
N GLU A 154 -21.99 22.83 18.80
CA GLU A 154 -22.41 21.57 19.41
C GLU A 154 -21.32 21.11 20.39
N PRO A 155 -21.66 20.92 21.68
CA PRO A 155 -20.72 20.39 22.65
C PRO A 155 -20.39 18.94 22.29
N THR A 156 -19.09 18.69 22.13
CA THR A 156 -18.44 17.40 21.94
C THR A 156 -18.77 16.38 23.01
#